data_AF-A0A8J2W6A0-F1
#
_entry.id   AF-A0A8J2W6A0-F1
#
_cell.length_a   1.000
_cell.length_b   1.000
_cell.length_c   1.000
_cell.angle_alpha   90.00
_cell.angle_beta   90.00
_cell.angle_gamma   90.00
#
_symmetry.space_group_name_H-M   'P 1'
#
loop_
_entity.id
_entity.type
_entity.pdbx_description
1 polymer ?
#
loop_
_entity_poly.entity_id
_entity_poly.type
_entity_poly.pdbx_seq_one_letter_code
_entity_poly.pdbx_strand_id
1 'polypeptide(L)'
;MSSYSLNLLLLTVFGIFVTSNTQTIHKRFEYKYSFKPPYLAQKDGSVPFWEYGGNAIASGESVRLAPSLRSQKGAIWSKHPINFDWWEVDIMFKVTGRGRIGADGLAFWYVTKRGEYTGEVFGSSDRWNGLGIIFDSFDNDNKHNNPYIMAVLNDGTKSFDHKSDGSSQLLSGCLRDFRNKPFPTRARIEYYANTLTVYFHNGLTNNEADYDLCFRAENVQLPRGGFLGVSAATGGLADDHDVIHLLTSSLHSTQQGGQQINSAEQAKLSQEYQEYQKKLEQQKEDYRKEHPDEVRDKDGEFDDWFESDGQRELRQIFASVGHVQDGVRELSKKMDEVIGKQTNSLSMLSAVYSQTQTMQVQQPGAPGQAPVQQMPMLPITRHDWDQLMANNQLVINTIAELKGFIIDVSRKTDSVVGAAAGGVAGGALNQQVVNELREGINNVKNNVAGVAQRLSSAPPQPVCPSVSCVSTTMLLTIVASQLGVMFLYSLYKERKEAQAKKFF
;
A
#
# COMPACT_ATOMS: atom_id res chain seq x y z
N MET A 1 8.28 16.78 46.34
CA MET A 1 7.59 15.87 45.39
C MET A 1 8.42 14.61 45.30
N SER A 2 7.81 13.44 45.51
CA SER A 2 8.51 12.15 45.48
C SER A 2 9.01 11.83 44.06
N SER A 3 10.18 11.20 43.89
CA SER A 3 10.72 10.80 42.57
C SER A 3 9.73 9.97 41.75
N TYR A 4 8.83 9.24 42.41
CA TYR A 4 7.75 8.50 41.76
C TYR A 4 6.71 9.41 41.10
N SER A 5 6.42 10.57 41.69
CA SER A 5 5.50 11.56 41.13
C SER A 5 6.07 12.27 39.90
N LEU A 6 7.40 12.46 39.85
CA LEU A 6 8.08 13.09 38.72
C LEU A 6 8.17 12.13 37.51
N ASN A 7 8.47 10.86 37.75
CA ASN A 7 8.53 9.84 36.69
C ASN A 7 7.14 9.55 36.09
N LEU A 8 6.08 9.55 36.91
CA LEU A 8 4.71 9.40 36.42
C LEU A 8 4.25 10.62 35.60
N LEU A 9 4.68 11.82 35.99
CA LEU A 9 4.43 13.05 35.21
C LEU A 9 5.19 13.02 33.88
N LEU A 10 6.45 12.57 33.87
CA LEU A 10 7.24 12.45 32.64
C LEU A 10 6.67 11.39 31.69
N LEU A 11 6.22 10.25 32.21
CA LEU A 11 5.58 9.19 31.40
C LEU A 11 4.21 9.62 30.84
N THR A 12 3.43 10.38 31.60
CA THR A 12 2.15 10.92 31.10
C THR A 12 2.37 12.02 30.07
N VAL A 13 3.33 12.92 30.29
CA VAL A 13 3.73 13.94 29.30
C VAL A 13 4.27 13.26 28.03
N PHE A 14 5.13 12.26 28.15
CA PHE A 14 5.66 11.51 27.00
C PHE A 14 4.54 10.75 26.27
N GLY A 15 3.61 10.12 26.99
CA GLY A 15 2.43 9.47 26.41
C GLY A 15 1.52 10.45 25.67
N ILE A 16 1.34 11.67 26.18
CA ILE A 16 0.58 12.74 25.51
C ILE A 16 1.34 13.24 24.26
N PHE A 17 2.67 13.37 24.30
CA PHE A 17 3.47 13.77 23.13
C PHE A 17 3.49 12.70 22.01
N VAL A 18 3.46 11.41 22.37
CA VAL A 18 3.42 10.30 21.41
C VAL A 18 2.03 10.16 20.76
N THR A 19 0.94 10.38 21.49
CA THR A 19 -0.42 10.35 20.92
C THR A 19 -0.78 11.61 20.12
N SER A 20 -0.07 12.72 20.33
CA SER A 20 -0.36 13.99 19.64
C SER A 20 0.22 14.07 18.21
N ASN A 21 1.09 13.14 17.79
CA ASN A 21 1.80 13.22 16.51
C ASN A 21 1.40 12.17 15.46
N THR A 22 0.36 11.37 15.69
CA THR A 22 -0.26 10.62 14.59
C THR A 22 -1.16 11.56 13.80
N GLN A 23 -0.58 12.33 12.87
CA GLN A 23 -1.36 13.01 11.83
C GLN A 23 -2.06 11.93 11.00
N THR A 24 -3.34 11.71 11.27
CA THR A 24 -4.17 10.84 10.44
C THR A 24 -4.58 11.63 9.20
N ILE A 25 -4.14 11.18 8.03
CA ILE A 25 -4.55 11.77 6.75
C ILE A 25 -5.99 11.34 6.49
N HIS A 26 -6.91 12.30 6.51
CA HIS A 26 -8.30 12.06 6.18
C HIS A 26 -8.50 12.10 4.66
N LYS A 27 -8.97 10.99 4.09
CA LYS A 27 -9.30 10.87 2.67
C LYS A 27 -10.78 11.20 2.44
N ARG A 28 -11.08 12.15 1.56
CA ARG A 28 -12.44 12.46 1.12
C ARG A 28 -12.58 12.12 -0.36
N PHE A 29 -13.52 11.24 -0.69
CA PHE A 29 -13.79 10.87 -2.09
C PHE A 29 -14.39 12.05 -2.87
N GLU A 30 -13.89 12.27 -4.10
CA GLU A 30 -14.27 13.39 -4.96
C GLU A 30 -14.94 12.88 -6.25
N TYR A 31 -16.26 12.72 -6.21
CA TYR A 31 -17.03 12.16 -7.33
C TYR A 31 -16.93 12.98 -8.64
N LYS A 32 -16.74 14.30 -8.54
CA LYS A 32 -16.63 15.19 -9.73
C LYS A 32 -15.36 14.97 -10.54
N TYR A 33 -14.36 14.34 -9.94
CA TYR A 33 -13.08 14.00 -10.58
C TYR A 33 -12.89 12.48 -10.62
N SER A 34 -13.99 11.73 -10.69
CA SER A 34 -13.96 10.27 -10.71
C SER A 34 -14.93 9.71 -11.75
N PHE A 35 -14.64 8.52 -12.28
CA PHE A 35 -15.57 7.69 -13.06
C PHE A 35 -15.30 6.22 -12.77
N LYS A 36 -16.34 5.38 -12.79
CA LYS A 36 -16.25 3.93 -12.54
C LYS A 36 -17.50 3.19 -13.05
N PRO A 37 -17.43 1.87 -13.26
CA PRO A 37 -18.60 1.03 -13.53
C PRO A 37 -19.45 0.77 -12.26
N PRO A 38 -20.67 0.23 -12.42
CA PRO A 38 -21.43 0.14 -13.68
C PRO A 38 -22.02 1.51 -14.07
N TYR A 39 -22.37 1.68 -15.35
CA TYR A 39 -22.96 2.92 -15.91
C TYR A 39 -22.00 4.11 -16.00
N LEU A 40 -20.73 3.82 -16.33
CA LEU A 40 -19.71 4.85 -16.56
C LEU A 40 -20.18 5.84 -17.65
N ALA A 41 -20.53 5.32 -18.82
CA ALA A 41 -21.21 6.09 -19.86
C ALA A 41 -22.74 6.08 -19.65
N GLN A 42 -23.35 7.26 -19.76
CA GLN A 42 -24.79 7.43 -19.76
C GLN A 42 -25.41 6.93 -21.08
N LYS A 43 -26.74 6.84 -21.15
CA LYS A 43 -27.45 6.39 -22.37
C LYS A 43 -27.18 7.27 -23.61
N ASP A 44 -26.78 8.52 -23.39
CA ASP A 44 -26.39 9.47 -24.45
C ASP A 44 -24.89 9.36 -24.82
N GLY A 45 -24.16 8.40 -24.26
CA GLY A 45 -22.72 8.20 -24.45
C GLY A 45 -21.84 9.13 -23.61
N SER A 46 -22.42 10.10 -22.89
CA SER A 46 -21.64 11.04 -22.10
C SER A 46 -21.10 10.40 -20.80
N VAL A 47 -19.93 10.87 -20.36
CA VAL A 47 -19.37 10.52 -19.05
C VAL A 47 -19.59 11.72 -18.11
N PRO A 48 -20.31 11.57 -16.98
CA PRO A 48 -20.58 12.69 -16.07
C PRO A 48 -19.28 13.36 -15.60
N PHE A 49 -19.20 14.70 -15.65
CA PHE A 49 -18.03 15.50 -15.26
C PHE A 49 -16.76 15.32 -16.11
N TRP A 50 -16.78 14.45 -17.10
CA TRP A 50 -15.63 14.18 -17.99
C TRP A 50 -15.98 14.45 -19.45
N GLU A 51 -14.97 14.77 -20.24
CA GLU A 51 -15.09 14.99 -21.68
C GLU A 51 -14.00 14.16 -22.38
N TYR A 52 -14.42 13.18 -23.16
CA TYR A 52 -13.54 12.37 -23.98
C TYR A 52 -13.60 12.79 -25.44
N GLY A 53 -12.53 12.49 -26.18
CA GLY A 53 -12.41 12.84 -27.59
C GLY A 53 -11.29 12.07 -28.28
N GLY A 54 -11.08 12.36 -29.56
CA GLY A 54 -10.19 11.59 -30.42
C GLY A 54 -10.85 10.25 -30.77
N ASN A 55 -10.12 9.17 -30.62
CA ASN A 55 -10.59 7.80 -30.84
C ASN A 55 -11.09 7.12 -29.55
N ALA A 56 -11.24 7.87 -28.46
CA ALA A 56 -11.73 7.33 -27.20
C ALA A 56 -13.22 6.94 -27.30
N ILE A 57 -13.56 5.77 -26.77
CA ILE A 57 -14.92 5.19 -26.76
C ILE A 57 -15.28 4.86 -25.32
N ALA A 58 -16.32 5.50 -24.79
CA ALA A 58 -16.84 5.22 -23.46
C ALA A 58 -17.96 4.16 -23.53
N SER A 59 -17.92 3.19 -22.61
CA SER A 59 -18.94 2.16 -22.42
C SER A 59 -19.48 2.19 -20.98
N GLY A 60 -20.44 1.32 -20.66
CA GLY A 60 -20.93 1.17 -19.28
C GLY A 60 -19.88 0.64 -18.30
N GLU A 61 -18.88 -0.08 -18.80
CA GLU A 61 -17.88 -0.82 -18.00
C GLU A 61 -16.49 -0.15 -17.96
N SER A 62 -16.10 0.53 -19.03
CA SER A 62 -14.77 1.16 -19.18
C SER A 62 -14.75 2.23 -20.26
N VAL A 63 -13.69 3.05 -20.26
CA VAL A 63 -13.33 3.95 -21.36
C VAL A 63 -12.16 3.35 -22.11
N ARG A 64 -12.38 2.95 -23.37
CA ARG A 64 -11.31 2.58 -24.29
C ARG A 64 -10.69 3.84 -24.86
N LEU A 65 -9.47 4.19 -24.45
CA LEU A 65 -8.79 5.40 -24.89
C LEU A 65 -8.25 5.26 -26.32
N ALA A 66 -7.62 4.13 -26.61
CA ALA A 66 -7.12 3.79 -27.93
C ALA A 66 -7.38 2.30 -28.20
N PRO A 67 -8.08 1.95 -29.29
CA PRO A 67 -8.27 0.55 -29.67
C PRO A 67 -6.98 -0.01 -30.29
N SER A 68 -6.92 -1.34 -30.39
CA SER A 68 -5.85 -2.11 -31.07
C SER A 68 -5.82 -1.95 -32.61
N LEU A 69 -6.08 -0.72 -33.09
CA LEU A 69 -5.89 -0.25 -34.45
C LEU A 69 -4.63 0.64 -34.48
N ARG A 70 -4.00 0.75 -35.65
CA ARG A 70 -2.80 1.59 -35.80
C ARG A 70 -3.14 3.08 -35.74
N SER A 71 -2.19 3.88 -35.27
CA SER A 71 -2.24 5.34 -35.31
C SER A 71 -3.50 5.93 -34.65
N GLN A 72 -3.93 5.36 -33.53
CA GLN A 72 -5.08 5.84 -32.76
C GLN A 72 -4.60 6.73 -31.63
N LYS A 73 -5.38 7.76 -31.31
CA LYS A 73 -5.11 8.70 -30.22
C LYS A 73 -6.42 9.05 -29.55
N GLY A 74 -6.49 8.95 -28.25
CA GLY A 74 -7.69 9.34 -27.51
C GLY A 74 -7.38 9.74 -26.09
N ALA A 75 -8.23 10.62 -25.56
CA ALA A 75 -8.09 11.14 -24.22
C ALA A 75 -9.44 11.39 -23.58
N ILE A 76 -9.47 11.37 -22.25
CA ILE A 76 -10.60 11.78 -21.42
C ILE A 76 -10.09 12.74 -20.33
N TRP A 77 -10.78 13.87 -20.17
CA TRP A 77 -10.38 14.96 -19.30
C TRP A 77 -11.51 15.38 -18.35
N SER A 78 -11.18 15.78 -17.13
CA SER A 78 -12.15 16.39 -16.22
C SER A 78 -12.64 17.72 -16.83
N LYS A 79 -13.94 18.02 -16.69
CA LYS A 79 -14.52 19.30 -17.17
C LYS A 79 -14.08 20.49 -16.34
N HIS A 80 -13.73 20.25 -15.08
CA HIS A 80 -13.32 21.27 -14.12
C HIS A 80 -11.95 20.94 -13.53
N PRO A 81 -11.15 21.95 -13.17
CA PRO A 81 -9.92 21.76 -12.42
C PRO A 81 -10.22 21.43 -10.95
N ILE A 82 -9.33 20.68 -10.31
CA ILE A 82 -9.43 20.37 -8.88
C ILE A 82 -9.29 21.64 -8.02
N ASN A 83 -9.82 21.59 -6.80
CA ASN A 83 -9.79 22.70 -5.85
C ASN A 83 -9.12 22.34 -4.51
N PHE A 84 -8.28 21.30 -4.49
CA PHE A 84 -7.55 20.83 -3.32
C PHE A 84 -6.06 20.72 -3.64
N ASP A 85 -5.21 20.96 -2.63
CA ASP A 85 -3.76 20.96 -2.77
C ASP A 85 -3.16 19.55 -2.77
N TRP A 86 -3.79 18.61 -2.05
CA TRP A 86 -3.30 17.24 -1.87
C TRP A 86 -4.35 16.22 -2.28
N TRP A 87 -3.89 15.16 -2.95
CA TRP A 87 -4.79 14.22 -3.59
C TRP A 87 -4.18 12.83 -3.77
N GLU A 88 -5.07 11.86 -3.89
CA GLU A 88 -4.77 10.50 -4.30
C GLU A 88 -5.69 10.15 -5.47
N VAL A 89 -5.12 9.58 -6.53
CA VAL A 89 -5.86 9.05 -7.67
C VAL A 89 -5.57 7.56 -7.77
N ASP A 90 -6.61 6.74 -7.75
CA ASP A 90 -6.55 5.31 -8.05
C ASP A 90 -7.08 5.07 -9.47
N ILE A 91 -6.23 4.53 -10.35
CA ILE A 91 -6.56 4.24 -11.74
C ILE A 91 -6.50 2.74 -11.94
N MET A 92 -7.62 2.14 -12.32
CA MET A 92 -7.67 0.75 -12.77
C MET A 92 -7.78 0.70 -14.28
N PHE A 93 -6.87 -0.04 -14.91
CA PHE A 93 -6.78 -0.11 -16.36
C PHE A 93 -6.36 -1.50 -16.84
N LYS A 94 -6.51 -1.74 -18.14
CA LYS A 94 -6.02 -2.90 -18.86
C LYS A 94 -5.36 -2.45 -20.15
N VAL A 95 -4.15 -2.95 -20.40
CA VAL A 95 -3.48 -2.84 -21.69
C VAL A 95 -3.38 -4.23 -22.30
N THR A 96 -4.11 -4.45 -23.39
CA THR A 96 -4.26 -5.77 -24.00
C THR A 96 -3.80 -5.75 -25.45
N GLY A 97 -2.90 -6.66 -25.79
CA GLY A 97 -2.21 -6.67 -27.07
C GLY A 97 -2.02 -8.06 -27.63
N ARG A 98 -1.96 -8.19 -28.96
CA ARG A 98 -1.54 -9.43 -29.59
C ARG A 98 -0.02 -9.57 -29.46
N GLY A 99 0.43 -10.68 -28.89
CA GLY A 99 1.85 -11.01 -28.79
C GLY A 99 2.57 -10.36 -27.61
N ARG A 100 3.90 -10.50 -27.60
CA ARG A 100 4.74 -10.09 -26.47
C ARG A 100 5.08 -8.60 -26.45
N ILE A 101 5.02 -7.92 -27.60
CA ILE A 101 5.37 -6.51 -27.75
C ILE A 101 4.10 -5.77 -28.20
N GLY A 102 3.88 -4.57 -27.69
CA GLY A 102 2.78 -3.68 -28.04
C GLY A 102 3.20 -2.24 -27.87
N ALA A 103 2.32 -1.33 -28.27
CA ALA A 103 2.63 0.09 -28.30
C ALA A 103 1.34 0.94 -28.30
N ASP A 104 1.41 2.23 -27.97
CA ASP A 104 2.59 2.92 -27.40
C ASP A 104 2.48 2.95 -25.87
N GLY A 105 1.26 3.06 -25.34
CA GLY A 105 0.99 3.08 -23.91
C GLY A 105 -0.13 4.06 -23.56
N LEU A 106 -0.21 4.37 -22.27
CA LEU A 106 -1.16 5.37 -21.75
C LEU A 106 -0.49 6.31 -20.76
N ALA A 107 -1.10 7.46 -20.52
CA ALA A 107 -0.61 8.45 -19.58
C ALA A 107 -1.74 9.01 -18.72
N PHE A 108 -1.46 9.17 -17.43
CA PHE A 108 -2.26 9.98 -16.53
C PHE A 108 -1.68 11.39 -16.43
N TRP A 109 -2.56 12.38 -16.33
CA TRP A 109 -2.20 13.79 -16.35
C TRP A 109 -2.80 14.55 -15.18
N TYR A 110 -1.96 15.40 -14.58
CA TYR A 110 -2.37 16.52 -13.75
C TYR A 110 -1.79 17.80 -14.35
N VAL A 111 -2.60 18.61 -15.05
CA VAL A 111 -2.10 19.73 -15.86
C VAL A 111 -2.98 20.97 -15.77
N THR A 112 -2.39 22.16 -15.87
CA THR A 112 -3.12 23.44 -15.77
C THR A 112 -4.12 23.70 -16.91
N LYS A 113 -3.90 23.09 -18.07
CA LYS A 113 -4.78 23.16 -19.23
C LYS A 113 -4.97 21.75 -19.77
N ARG A 114 -6.22 21.40 -20.11
CA ARG A 114 -6.53 20.13 -20.78
C ARG A 114 -5.69 20.02 -22.05
N GLY A 115 -5.07 18.86 -22.23
CA GLY A 115 -4.33 18.56 -23.45
C GLY A 115 -5.26 18.28 -24.62
N GLU A 116 -4.67 18.19 -25.80
CA GLU A 116 -5.35 17.78 -27.02
C GLU A 116 -5.83 16.33 -26.93
N TYR A 117 -6.84 16.00 -27.75
CA TYR A 117 -7.40 14.65 -27.87
C TYR A 117 -6.68 13.79 -28.92
N THR A 118 -5.79 14.40 -29.71
CA THR A 118 -5.04 13.78 -30.81
C THR A 118 -3.56 14.17 -30.76
N GLY A 119 -3.05 14.53 -29.59
CA GLY A 119 -1.67 14.98 -29.46
C GLY A 119 -0.66 13.83 -29.55
N GLU A 120 0.61 14.17 -29.74
CA GLU A 120 1.68 13.19 -29.98
C GLU A 120 2.08 12.39 -28.73
N VAL A 121 1.89 12.95 -27.53
CA VAL A 121 2.37 12.35 -26.28
C VAL A 121 1.31 11.44 -25.68
N PHE A 122 1.36 10.17 -26.06
CA PHE A 122 0.42 9.14 -25.60
C PHE A 122 -1.05 9.60 -25.78
N GLY A 123 -1.33 10.27 -26.89
CA GLY A 123 -2.66 10.78 -27.23
C GLY A 123 -2.97 12.19 -26.71
N SER A 124 -2.01 12.86 -26.06
CA SER A 124 -2.16 14.23 -25.58
C SER A 124 -1.03 15.19 -26.00
N SER A 125 -1.15 16.45 -25.61
CA SER A 125 -0.29 17.56 -26.06
C SER A 125 1.20 17.33 -25.79
N ASP A 126 2.04 17.81 -26.71
CA ASP A 126 3.50 17.72 -26.66
C ASP A 126 4.15 18.55 -25.54
N ARG A 127 3.46 19.62 -25.12
CA ARG A 127 3.85 20.54 -24.06
C ARG A 127 2.72 20.63 -23.04
N TRP A 128 3.05 20.43 -21.77
CA TRP A 128 2.12 20.60 -20.66
C TRP A 128 2.79 21.33 -19.51
N ASN A 129 1.98 21.99 -18.68
CA ASN A 129 2.43 22.56 -17.42
C ASN A 129 1.77 21.78 -16.27
N GLY A 130 2.55 20.92 -15.63
CA GLY A 130 2.12 19.98 -14.59
C GLY A 130 2.88 18.64 -14.64
N LEU A 131 2.18 17.57 -14.32
CA LEU A 131 2.69 16.22 -14.18
C LEU A 131 2.06 15.28 -15.23
N GLY A 132 2.91 14.49 -15.89
CA GLY A 132 2.51 13.29 -16.63
C GLY A 132 3.06 12.05 -15.93
N ILE A 133 2.21 11.07 -15.63
CA ILE A 133 2.61 9.71 -15.24
C ILE A 133 2.35 8.81 -16.46
N ILE A 134 3.43 8.42 -17.13
CA ILE A 134 3.40 7.72 -18.41
C ILE A 134 3.68 6.24 -18.17
N PHE A 135 2.84 5.39 -18.74
CA PHE A 135 2.95 3.94 -18.77
C PHE A 135 3.34 3.54 -20.18
N ASP A 136 4.65 3.50 -20.40
CA ASP A 136 5.25 3.28 -21.71
C ASP A 136 5.45 1.79 -21.95
N SER A 137 4.85 1.27 -23.02
CA SER A 137 4.95 -0.15 -23.38
C SER A 137 5.99 -0.45 -24.43
N PHE A 138 6.45 0.54 -25.19
CA PHE A 138 7.27 0.34 -26.37
C PHE A 138 8.66 0.90 -26.18
N ASP A 139 9.67 0.11 -26.51
CA ASP A 139 11.09 0.46 -26.38
C ASP A 139 11.53 1.21 -27.64
N ASN A 140 11.39 2.54 -27.67
CA ASN A 140 11.82 3.33 -28.83
C ASN A 140 13.35 3.47 -28.88
N ASP A 141 14.02 3.47 -27.73
CA ASP A 141 15.46 3.69 -27.62
C ASP A 141 16.31 2.40 -27.69
N ASN A 142 15.65 1.24 -27.76
CA ASN A 142 16.22 -0.11 -27.85
C ASN A 142 17.13 -0.48 -26.67
N LYS A 143 16.86 0.03 -25.46
CA LYS A 143 17.60 -0.32 -24.24
C LYS A 143 16.99 -1.47 -23.44
N HIS A 144 15.89 -2.05 -23.92
CA HIS A 144 15.22 -3.23 -23.34
C HIS A 144 14.77 -3.02 -21.89
N ASN A 145 14.25 -1.83 -21.62
CA ASN A 145 13.79 -1.35 -20.31
C ASN A 145 12.31 -0.97 -20.31
N ASN A 146 11.50 -1.61 -21.16
CA ASN A 146 10.04 -1.43 -21.23
C ASN A 146 9.32 -2.77 -20.97
N PRO A 147 8.09 -2.77 -20.42
CA PRO A 147 7.29 -1.59 -20.06
C PRO A 147 7.82 -0.81 -18.85
N TYR A 148 7.73 0.52 -18.93
CA TYR A 148 8.28 1.45 -17.95
C TYR A 148 7.22 2.45 -17.50
N ILE A 149 7.13 2.67 -16.19
CA ILE A 149 6.27 3.69 -15.60
C ILE A 149 7.15 4.87 -15.20
N MET A 150 6.88 6.06 -15.74
CA MET A 150 7.68 7.26 -15.50
C MET A 150 6.85 8.46 -15.08
N ALA A 151 7.39 9.27 -14.18
CA ALA A 151 6.91 10.62 -13.89
C ALA A 151 7.73 11.64 -14.67
N VAL A 152 7.04 12.56 -15.35
CA VAL A 152 7.64 13.65 -16.10
C VAL A 152 6.96 14.97 -15.69
N LEU A 153 7.76 15.88 -15.15
CA LEU A 153 7.33 17.24 -14.84
C LEU A 153 7.69 18.16 -16.00
N ASN A 154 6.76 19.04 -16.34
CA ASN A 154 6.96 20.02 -17.40
C ASN A 154 6.30 21.34 -16.99
N ASP A 155 6.92 22.45 -17.39
CA ASP A 155 6.48 23.83 -17.12
C ASP A 155 5.75 24.44 -18.34
N GLY A 156 5.61 23.67 -19.41
CA GLY A 156 5.01 24.06 -20.68
C GLY A 156 6.02 24.43 -21.76
N THR A 157 7.33 24.38 -21.46
CA THR A 157 8.38 24.79 -22.41
C THR A 157 9.00 23.64 -23.17
N LYS A 158 9.04 22.43 -22.59
CA LYS A 158 9.76 21.28 -23.17
C LYS A 158 8.81 20.40 -23.98
N SER A 159 9.24 19.99 -25.19
CA SER A 159 8.59 18.90 -25.93
C SER A 159 9.07 17.57 -25.37
N PHE A 160 8.16 16.60 -25.19
CA PHE A 160 8.55 15.25 -24.80
C PHE A 160 9.36 14.55 -25.89
N ASP A 161 10.45 13.86 -25.52
CA ASP A 161 11.29 13.13 -26.46
C ASP A 161 10.92 11.64 -26.52
N HIS A 162 10.02 11.31 -27.45
CA HIS A 162 9.62 9.93 -27.73
C HIS A 162 10.74 9.05 -28.29
N LYS A 163 11.83 9.62 -28.84
CA LYS A 163 12.90 8.80 -29.44
C LYS A 163 13.81 8.20 -28.38
N SER A 164 13.87 8.82 -27.21
CA SER A 164 14.70 8.38 -26.08
C SER A 164 13.87 8.03 -24.84
N ASP A 165 12.59 7.73 -25.04
CA ASP A 165 11.62 7.37 -24.00
C ASP A 165 11.60 8.36 -22.83
N GLY A 166 11.79 9.65 -23.13
CA GLY A 166 11.82 10.72 -22.14
C GLY A 166 12.95 10.59 -21.10
N SER A 167 13.99 9.80 -21.36
CA SER A 167 15.05 9.49 -20.39
C SER A 167 15.76 10.71 -19.81
N SER A 168 15.91 11.80 -20.58
CA SER A 168 16.47 13.08 -20.12
C SER A 168 15.49 13.97 -19.35
N GLN A 169 14.21 13.61 -19.34
CA GLN A 169 13.10 14.37 -18.77
C GLN A 169 12.46 13.64 -17.58
N LEU A 170 12.94 12.43 -17.28
CA LEU A 170 12.51 11.57 -16.21
C LEU A 170 12.76 12.23 -14.84
N LEU A 171 11.70 12.40 -14.05
CA LEU A 171 11.82 12.71 -12.62
C LEU A 171 12.17 11.44 -11.84
N SER A 172 11.37 10.39 -12.02
CA SER A 172 11.52 9.09 -11.38
C SER A 172 10.65 8.07 -12.10
N GLY A 173 10.99 6.78 -12.02
CA GLY A 173 10.22 5.73 -12.67
C GLY A 173 10.53 4.34 -12.14
N CYS A 174 9.84 3.33 -12.65
CA CYS A 174 10.10 1.94 -12.33
C CYS A 174 9.77 1.00 -13.50
N LEU A 175 10.47 -0.13 -13.56
CA LEU A 175 10.19 -1.22 -14.50
C LEU A 175 9.02 -2.06 -13.99
N ARG A 176 7.89 -1.99 -14.69
CA ARG A 176 6.70 -2.78 -14.38
C ARG A 176 6.00 -3.16 -15.66
N ASP A 177 5.97 -4.46 -15.93
CA ASP A 177 5.10 -4.98 -16.97
C ASP A 177 3.64 -4.86 -16.53
N PHE A 178 2.85 -4.13 -17.29
CA PHE A 178 1.42 -3.88 -17.07
C PHE A 178 0.54 -4.44 -18.21
N ARG A 179 1.13 -5.15 -19.17
CA ARG A 179 0.42 -5.66 -20.35
C ARG A 179 -0.09 -7.07 -20.12
N ASN A 180 -1.22 -7.39 -20.75
CA ASN A 180 -1.77 -8.75 -20.83
C ASN A 180 -1.87 -9.46 -19.46
N LYS A 181 -2.21 -8.70 -18.42
CA LYS A 181 -2.36 -9.23 -17.06
C LYS A 181 -3.74 -9.88 -16.87
N PRO A 182 -3.84 -10.97 -16.09
CA PRO A 182 -5.10 -11.69 -15.90
C PRO A 182 -6.15 -10.82 -15.22
N PHE A 183 -5.76 -10.03 -14.22
CA PHE A 183 -6.61 -9.05 -13.57
C PHE A 183 -6.24 -7.62 -14.00
N PRO A 184 -7.18 -6.65 -13.92
CA PRO A 184 -6.86 -5.25 -14.15
C PRO A 184 -5.67 -4.77 -13.33
N THR A 185 -4.74 -4.09 -13.98
CA THR A 185 -3.64 -3.39 -13.30
C THR A 185 -4.17 -2.14 -12.65
N ARG A 186 -3.54 -1.72 -11.54
CA ARG A 186 -3.91 -0.47 -10.86
C ARG A 186 -2.70 0.39 -10.59
N ALA A 187 -2.87 1.70 -10.66
CA ALA A 187 -1.87 2.67 -10.24
C ALA A 187 -2.50 3.63 -9.24
N ARG A 188 -1.93 3.69 -8.04
CA ARG A 188 -2.33 4.64 -7.01
C ARG A 188 -1.28 5.74 -6.92
N ILE A 189 -1.67 6.93 -7.33
CA ILE A 189 -0.81 8.11 -7.46
C ILE A 189 -1.19 9.08 -6.33
N GLU A 190 -0.31 9.23 -5.36
CA GLU A 190 -0.50 10.10 -4.21
C GLU A 190 0.40 11.33 -4.33
N TYR A 191 -0.20 12.52 -4.25
CA TYR A 191 0.51 13.78 -4.10
C TYR A 191 0.12 14.43 -2.78
N TYR A 192 1.00 14.33 -1.79
CA TYR A 192 0.77 14.86 -0.44
C TYR A 192 2.01 15.61 0.04
N ALA A 193 1.83 16.84 0.54
CA ALA A 193 2.92 17.67 1.08
C ALA A 193 4.17 17.72 0.16
N ASN A 194 3.97 18.03 -1.13
CA ASN A 194 5.02 18.10 -2.16
C ASN A 194 5.80 16.79 -2.38
N THR A 195 5.22 15.66 -1.98
CA THR A 195 5.77 14.33 -2.23
C THR A 195 4.84 13.56 -3.14
N LEU A 196 5.39 13.09 -4.26
CA LEU A 196 4.71 12.23 -5.21
C LEU A 196 5.10 10.78 -4.92
N THR A 197 4.12 9.94 -4.59
CA THR A 197 4.33 8.50 -4.41
C THR A 197 3.44 7.74 -5.38
N VAL A 198 4.03 6.86 -6.17
CA VAL A 198 3.29 5.99 -7.09
C VAL A 198 3.40 4.55 -6.62
N TYR A 199 2.26 3.95 -6.36
CA TYR A 199 2.12 2.52 -6.10
C TYR A 199 1.52 1.83 -7.32
N PHE A 200 1.88 0.58 -7.54
CA PHE A 200 1.44 -0.20 -8.69
C PHE A 200 1.00 -1.60 -8.26
N HIS A 201 -0.19 -1.99 -8.70
CA HIS A 201 -0.73 -3.34 -8.58
C HIS A 201 -0.58 -4.04 -9.93
N ASN A 202 0.21 -5.12 -9.96
CA ASN A 202 0.68 -5.77 -11.19
C ASN A 202 -0.34 -6.67 -11.91
N GLY A 203 -1.56 -6.79 -11.38
CA GLY A 203 -2.65 -7.52 -12.01
C GLY A 203 -2.49 -9.06 -12.00
N LEU A 204 -1.59 -9.60 -11.17
CA LEU A 204 -1.43 -11.05 -10.99
C LEU A 204 -2.41 -11.65 -9.98
N THR A 205 -2.88 -10.84 -9.02
CA THR A 205 -3.86 -11.24 -8.00
C THR A 205 -5.15 -10.44 -8.16
N ASN A 206 -6.24 -10.94 -7.57
CA ASN A 206 -7.49 -10.19 -7.45
C ASN A 206 -7.57 -9.40 -6.13
N ASN A 207 -6.47 -9.35 -5.36
CA ASN A 207 -6.43 -8.65 -4.08
C ASN A 207 -6.19 -7.16 -4.32
N GLU A 208 -7.23 -6.35 -4.17
CA GLU A 208 -7.17 -4.91 -4.42
C GLU A 208 -6.10 -4.15 -3.59
N ALA A 209 -5.61 -4.75 -2.50
CA ALA A 209 -4.62 -4.14 -1.62
C ALA A 209 -3.15 -4.49 -1.98
N ASP A 210 -2.91 -5.37 -2.96
CA ASP A 210 -1.58 -5.86 -3.34
C ASP A 210 -0.79 -4.84 -4.19
N TYR A 211 -0.56 -3.67 -3.58
CA TYR A 211 0.21 -2.57 -4.17
C TYR A 211 1.68 -2.67 -3.80
N ASP A 212 2.54 -2.70 -4.81
CA ASP A 212 3.98 -2.51 -4.65
C ASP A 212 4.35 -1.04 -4.84
N LEU A 213 5.37 -0.56 -4.11
CA LEU A 213 5.94 0.75 -4.39
C LEU A 213 6.63 0.73 -5.77
N CYS A 214 6.25 1.67 -6.64
CA CYS A 214 6.93 1.90 -7.92
C CYS A 214 8.05 2.92 -7.71
N PHE A 215 7.71 4.14 -7.30
CA PHE A 215 8.69 5.14 -6.89
C PHE A 215 8.09 6.19 -5.96
N ARG A 216 8.98 6.96 -5.32
CA ARG A 216 8.66 8.13 -4.52
C ARG A 216 9.62 9.27 -4.89
N ALA A 217 9.08 10.45 -5.14
CA ALA A 217 9.84 11.66 -5.44
C ALA A 217 9.42 12.78 -4.48
N GLU A 218 10.39 13.38 -3.82
CA GLU A 218 10.19 14.47 -2.87
C GLU A 218 10.44 15.83 -3.53
N ASN A 219 9.96 16.91 -2.90
CA ASN A 219 10.10 18.29 -3.39
C ASN A 219 9.51 18.51 -4.80
N VAL A 220 8.45 17.76 -5.13
CA VAL A 220 7.70 17.93 -6.37
C VAL A 220 6.78 19.13 -6.22
N GLN A 221 6.91 20.11 -7.12
CA GLN A 221 6.06 21.30 -7.12
C GLN A 221 5.08 21.23 -8.28
N LEU A 222 3.80 21.08 -7.96
CA LEU A 222 2.73 21.09 -8.94
C LEU A 222 1.97 22.42 -8.90
N PRO A 223 1.50 22.93 -10.06
CA PRO A 223 0.66 24.12 -10.11
C PRO A 223 -0.68 23.85 -9.42
N ARG A 224 -1.24 24.86 -8.75
CA ARG A 224 -2.58 24.76 -8.14
C ARG A 224 -3.67 24.80 -9.20
N GLY A 225 -4.72 24.00 -9.03
CA GLY A 225 -5.90 24.02 -9.88
C GLY A 225 -5.71 23.34 -11.24
N GLY A 226 -5.18 22.12 -11.26
CA GLY A 226 -5.01 21.32 -12.48
C GLY A 226 -6.26 20.51 -12.86
N PHE A 227 -6.37 20.18 -14.13
CA PHE A 227 -7.27 19.18 -14.69
C PHE A 227 -6.68 17.79 -14.54
N LEU A 228 -7.54 16.81 -14.31
CA LEU A 228 -7.17 15.40 -14.38
C LEU A 228 -7.49 14.85 -15.76
N GLY A 229 -6.62 14.02 -16.29
CA GLY A 229 -6.83 13.38 -17.57
C GLY A 229 -6.17 12.02 -17.69
N VAL A 230 -6.67 11.23 -18.61
CA VAL A 230 -6.00 10.01 -19.07
C VAL A 230 -6.03 9.99 -20.59
N SER A 231 -4.92 9.65 -21.22
CA SER A 231 -4.83 9.51 -22.67
C SER A 231 -4.06 8.24 -23.05
N ALA A 232 -4.28 7.75 -24.26
CA ALA A 232 -3.49 6.67 -24.83
C ALA A 232 -3.27 6.89 -26.32
N ALA A 233 -2.24 6.25 -26.86
CA ALA A 233 -2.00 6.20 -28.29
C ALA A 233 -1.45 4.85 -28.75
N THR A 234 -1.58 4.59 -30.04
CA THR A 234 -0.97 3.47 -30.75
C THR A 234 -0.17 3.97 -31.94
N GLY A 235 0.99 3.35 -32.18
CA GLY A 235 1.82 3.59 -33.36
C GLY A 235 1.59 2.53 -34.45
N GLY A 236 2.70 1.94 -34.91
CA GLY A 236 2.69 0.84 -35.88
C GLY A 236 2.26 -0.51 -35.26
N LEU A 237 2.58 -0.71 -33.98
CA LEU A 237 1.98 -1.72 -33.11
C LEU A 237 0.80 -1.08 -32.37
N ALA A 238 -0.15 -1.91 -31.94
CA ALA A 238 -1.37 -1.41 -31.33
C ALA A 238 -1.92 -2.37 -30.28
N ASP A 239 -2.13 -1.83 -29.09
CA ASP A 239 -2.84 -2.46 -28.00
C ASP A 239 -4.18 -1.74 -27.74
N ASP A 240 -5.14 -2.46 -27.15
CA ASP A 240 -6.32 -1.87 -26.54
C ASP A 240 -5.93 -1.28 -25.18
N HIS A 241 -6.24 0.00 -24.98
CA HIS A 241 -5.96 0.75 -23.76
C HIS A 241 -7.28 1.12 -23.07
N ASP A 242 -7.69 0.30 -22.10
CA ASP A 242 -8.97 0.41 -21.42
C ASP A 242 -8.77 0.94 -19.99
N VAL A 243 -9.45 2.03 -19.62
CA VAL A 243 -9.52 2.54 -18.25
C VAL A 243 -10.88 2.16 -17.66
N ILE A 244 -10.86 1.29 -16.66
CA ILE A 244 -12.06 0.80 -16.00
C ILE A 244 -12.57 1.85 -15.01
N HIS A 245 -11.66 2.40 -14.18
CA HIS A 245 -12.02 3.49 -13.31
C HIS A 245 -10.86 4.45 -13.06
N LEU A 246 -11.23 5.66 -12.71
CA LEU A 246 -10.36 6.66 -12.09
C LEU A 246 -11.10 7.20 -10.87
N LEU A 247 -10.54 7.00 -9.70
CA LEU A 247 -11.12 7.41 -8.42
C LEU A 247 -10.20 8.43 -7.76
N THR A 248 -10.72 9.63 -7.53
CA THR A 248 -9.97 10.72 -6.91
C THR A 248 -10.43 10.93 -5.48
N SER A 249 -9.47 11.08 -4.56
CA SER A 249 -9.72 11.49 -3.19
C SER A 249 -8.86 12.69 -2.83
N SER A 250 -9.45 13.68 -2.17
CA SER A 250 -8.71 14.79 -1.57
C SER A 250 -8.18 14.38 -0.19
N LEU A 251 -6.94 14.76 0.08
CA LEU A 251 -6.24 14.43 1.32
C LEU A 251 -6.25 15.64 2.24
N HIS A 252 -6.63 15.45 3.49
CA HIS A 252 -6.67 16.52 4.50
C HIS A 252 -5.88 16.11 5.73
N SER A 253 -4.99 16.99 6.18
CA SER A 253 -4.35 16.84 7.49
C SER A 253 -5.38 17.20 8.57
N THR A 254 -5.53 16.33 9.56
CA THR A 254 -6.44 16.50 10.72
C THR A 254 -6.15 17.75 11.58
N GLN A 255 -5.09 18.52 11.27
CA GLN A 255 -4.83 19.81 11.92
C GLN A 255 -5.68 20.97 11.39
N GLN A 256 -6.31 20.84 10.22
CA GLN A 256 -7.29 21.81 9.76
C GLN A 256 -8.64 21.44 10.37
N GLY A 257 -9.03 22.23 11.38
CA GLY A 257 -10.22 22.02 12.21
C GLY A 257 -11.38 21.46 11.40
N GLY A 258 -11.72 20.20 11.67
CA GLY A 258 -13.00 19.66 11.25
C GLY A 258 -14.06 20.64 11.71
N GLN A 259 -14.77 21.27 10.77
CA GLN A 259 -16.09 21.77 11.08
C GLN A 259 -16.80 20.58 11.71
N GLN A 260 -17.01 20.63 13.02
CA GLN A 260 -17.89 19.70 13.67
C GLN A 260 -19.24 19.92 13.00
N ILE A 261 -19.59 19.02 12.09
CA ILE A 261 -20.95 18.89 11.60
C ILE A 261 -21.80 18.86 12.87
N ASN A 262 -22.66 19.86 13.03
CA ASN A 262 -23.50 20.00 14.21
C ASN A 262 -24.19 18.64 14.44
N SER A 263 -24.24 18.14 15.68
CA SER A 263 -24.81 16.83 15.98
C SER A 263 -26.23 16.65 15.40
N ALA A 264 -26.96 17.76 15.23
CA ALA A 264 -28.26 17.80 14.56
C ALA A 264 -28.19 17.53 13.05
N GLU A 265 -27.15 18.02 12.36
CA GLU A 265 -26.94 17.83 10.92
C GLU A 265 -26.42 16.42 10.62
N GLN A 266 -25.59 15.86 11.50
CA GLN A 266 -25.15 14.46 11.41
C GLN A 266 -26.31 13.48 11.63
N ALA A 267 -27.21 13.77 12.56
CA ALA A 267 -28.44 13.00 12.75
C ALA A 267 -29.35 13.09 11.51
N LYS A 268 -29.52 14.28 10.93
CA LYS A 268 -30.33 14.48 9.72
C LYS A 268 -29.76 13.73 8.51
N LEU A 269 -28.44 13.82 8.27
CA LEU A 269 -27.76 13.09 7.19
C LEU A 269 -27.87 11.57 7.38
N SER A 270 -27.77 11.07 8.61
CA SER A 270 -27.94 9.64 8.90
C SER A 270 -29.36 9.14 8.63
N GLN A 271 -30.37 9.99 8.89
CA GLN A 271 -31.77 9.69 8.64
C GLN A 271 -32.09 9.71 7.13
N GLU A 272 -31.59 10.72 6.40
CA GLU A 272 -31.71 10.77 4.92
C GLU A 272 -31.04 9.55 4.26
N TYR A 273 -29.88 9.12 4.77
CA TYR A 273 -29.19 7.92 4.26
C TYR A 273 -30.02 6.64 4.48
N GLN A 274 -30.64 6.48 5.65
CA GLN A 274 -31.51 5.34 5.95
C GLN A 274 -32.78 5.34 5.10
N GLU A 275 -33.40 6.51 4.87
CA GLU A 275 -34.55 6.63 3.97
C GLU A 275 -34.18 6.30 2.53
N TYR A 276 -33.00 6.74 2.08
CA TYR A 276 -32.49 6.42 0.74
C TYR A 276 -32.24 4.92 0.57
N GLN A 277 -31.65 4.25 1.58
CA GLN A 277 -31.47 2.80 1.56
C GLN A 277 -32.80 2.05 1.49
N LYS A 278 -33.80 2.44 2.31
CA LYS A 278 -35.13 1.84 2.25
C LYS A 278 -35.80 2.00 0.89
N LYS A 279 -35.71 3.20 0.28
CA LYS A 279 -36.24 3.43 -1.08
C LYS A 279 -35.54 2.56 -2.12
N LEU A 280 -34.22 2.40 -2.02
CA LEU A 280 -33.45 1.57 -2.93
C LEU A 280 -33.83 0.08 -2.80
N GLU A 281 -34.02 -0.42 -1.58
CA GLU A 281 -34.50 -1.78 -1.34
C GLU A 281 -35.92 -1.99 -1.89
N GLN A 282 -36.81 -1.04 -1.65
CA GLN A 282 -38.18 -1.10 -2.15
C GLN A 282 -38.22 -1.10 -3.69
N GLN A 283 -37.43 -0.24 -4.34
CA GLN A 283 -37.29 -0.24 -5.81
C GLN A 283 -36.71 -1.54 -6.35
N LYS A 284 -35.73 -2.15 -5.65
CA LYS A 284 -35.20 -3.47 -6.02
C LYS A 284 -36.27 -4.56 -5.89
N GLU A 285 -37.13 -4.49 -4.88
CA GLU A 285 -38.19 -5.46 -4.66
C GLU A 285 -39.33 -5.29 -5.67
N ASP A 286 -39.71 -4.05 -5.98
CA ASP A 286 -40.69 -3.73 -7.02
C ASP A 286 -40.18 -4.17 -8.40
N TYR A 287 -38.90 -3.91 -8.71
CA TYR A 287 -38.27 -4.41 -9.94
C TYR A 287 -38.31 -5.94 -10.03
N ARG A 288 -38.00 -6.65 -8.93
CA ARG A 288 -38.09 -8.13 -8.87
C ARG A 288 -39.52 -8.65 -9.05
N LYS A 289 -40.53 -7.93 -8.58
CA LYS A 289 -41.95 -8.29 -8.76
C LYS A 289 -42.43 -8.05 -10.19
N GLU A 290 -41.95 -6.99 -10.83
CA GLU A 290 -42.31 -6.62 -12.19
C GLU A 290 -41.56 -7.46 -13.26
N HIS A 291 -40.40 -8.03 -12.92
CA HIS A 291 -39.53 -8.78 -13.84
C HIS A 291 -39.17 -10.18 -13.29
N PRO A 292 -40.16 -11.08 -13.09
CA PRO A 292 -39.92 -12.41 -12.51
C PRO A 292 -39.04 -13.32 -13.38
N ASP A 293 -39.00 -13.09 -14.70
CA ASP A 293 -38.24 -13.92 -15.65
C ASP A 293 -36.76 -13.51 -15.78
N GLU A 294 -36.41 -12.22 -15.59
CA GLU A 294 -35.02 -11.73 -15.69
C GLU A 294 -34.14 -12.07 -14.46
N VAL A 295 -34.78 -12.35 -13.32
CA VAL A 295 -34.07 -12.67 -12.07
C VAL A 295 -33.54 -14.12 -12.09
N ARG A 296 -34.17 -15.00 -12.88
CA ARG A 296 -33.82 -16.43 -12.92
C ARG A 296 -32.56 -16.72 -13.75
N ASP A 297 -32.20 -15.83 -14.67
CA ASP A 297 -31.09 -16.02 -15.61
C ASP A 297 -29.77 -15.38 -15.16
N LYS A 298 -29.74 -14.69 -14.01
CA LYS A 298 -28.52 -13.99 -13.53
C LYS A 298 -27.78 -14.66 -12.38
N ASP A 299 -28.34 -15.70 -11.79
CA ASP A 299 -27.67 -16.47 -10.74
C ASP A 299 -26.99 -17.71 -11.31
N GLY A 300 -25.98 -17.52 -12.18
CA GLY A 300 -24.82 -18.43 -12.20
C GLY A 300 -24.58 -19.36 -13.39
N GLU A 301 -25.20 -19.20 -14.57
CA GLU A 301 -25.02 -20.18 -15.67
C GLU A 301 -24.31 -19.67 -16.94
N PHE A 302 -23.95 -18.38 -17.04
CA PHE A 302 -23.34 -17.85 -18.27
C PHE A 302 -21.79 -17.75 -18.25
N ASP A 303 -21.15 -17.84 -17.08
CA ASP A 303 -19.69 -17.70 -16.94
C ASP A 303 -18.92 -19.02 -17.15
N ASP A 304 -19.60 -20.17 -17.13
CA ASP A 304 -18.97 -21.50 -17.13
C ASP A 304 -18.98 -22.22 -18.50
N TRP A 305 -19.53 -21.58 -19.56
CA TRP A 305 -19.72 -22.26 -20.86
C TRP A 305 -18.51 -22.16 -21.82
N PHE A 306 -17.47 -21.41 -21.46
CA PHE A 306 -16.30 -21.18 -22.33
C PHE A 306 -14.93 -21.38 -21.65
N GLU A 307 -14.84 -22.03 -20.50
CA GLU A 307 -13.53 -22.44 -19.96
C GLU A 307 -13.14 -23.83 -20.53
N SER A 308 -12.03 -23.88 -21.27
CA SER A 308 -11.43 -25.17 -21.66
C SER A 308 -10.77 -25.86 -20.44
N ASP A 309 -10.75 -27.19 -20.40
CA ASP A 309 -10.14 -27.96 -19.29
C ASP A 309 -8.71 -27.52 -18.96
N GLY A 310 -7.94 -27.08 -19.97
CA GLY A 310 -6.60 -26.53 -19.77
C GLY A 310 -6.55 -25.19 -19.02
N GLN A 311 -7.54 -24.31 -19.20
CA GLN A 311 -7.61 -23.03 -18.47
C GLN A 311 -7.95 -23.24 -17.00
N ARG A 312 -8.79 -24.24 -16.69
CA ARG A 312 -9.14 -24.60 -15.33
C ARG A 312 -7.94 -25.16 -14.56
N GLU A 313 -7.14 -26.02 -15.20
CA GLU A 313 -5.90 -26.54 -14.62
C GLU A 313 -4.85 -25.43 -14.41
N LEU A 314 -4.68 -24.53 -15.40
CA LEU A 314 -3.78 -23.38 -15.28
C LEU A 314 -4.20 -22.45 -14.12
N ARG A 315 -5.49 -22.15 -13.98
CA ARG A 315 -6.01 -21.33 -12.88
C ARG A 315 -5.75 -21.97 -11.52
N GLN A 316 -5.92 -23.28 -11.40
CA GLN A 316 -5.65 -24.00 -10.16
C GLN A 316 -4.16 -24.01 -9.81
N ILE A 317 -3.28 -24.12 -10.82
CA ILE A 317 -1.82 -24.00 -10.64
C ILE A 317 -1.44 -22.57 -10.22
N PHE A 318 -1.96 -21.54 -10.88
CA PHE A 318 -1.68 -20.14 -10.52
C PHE A 318 -2.22 -19.77 -9.14
N ALA A 319 -3.39 -20.28 -8.75
CA ALA A 319 -3.92 -20.09 -7.40
C ALA A 319 -3.02 -20.76 -6.34
N SER A 320 -2.58 -22.00 -6.60
CA SER A 320 -1.67 -22.74 -5.72
C SER A 320 -0.32 -22.04 -5.57
N VAL A 321 0.25 -21.57 -6.69
CA VAL A 321 1.53 -20.83 -6.71
C VAL A 321 1.40 -19.46 -6.04
N GLY A 322 0.27 -18.76 -6.23
CA GLY A 322 -0.04 -17.50 -5.55
C GLY A 322 -0.05 -17.65 -4.03
N HIS A 323 -0.68 -18.71 -3.51
CA HIS A 323 -0.67 -18.99 -2.08
C HIS A 323 0.74 -19.24 -1.50
N VAL A 324 1.63 -19.89 -2.26
CA VAL A 324 3.02 -20.09 -1.86
C VAL A 324 3.78 -18.75 -1.83
N GLN A 325 3.56 -17.91 -2.85
CA GLN A 325 4.17 -16.59 -2.95
C GLN A 325 3.71 -15.66 -1.81
N ASP A 326 2.43 -15.66 -1.47
CA ASP A 326 1.88 -14.90 -0.34
C ASP A 326 2.50 -15.35 1.00
N GLY A 327 2.60 -16.67 1.21
CA GLY A 327 3.24 -17.23 2.39
C GLY A 327 4.72 -16.84 2.51
N VAL A 328 5.45 -16.83 1.40
CA VAL A 328 6.86 -16.40 1.31
C VAL A 328 7.03 -14.91 1.61
N ARG A 329 6.15 -14.06 1.07
CA ARG A 329 6.17 -12.61 1.30
C ARG A 329 5.85 -12.24 2.74
N GLU A 330 4.82 -12.84 3.33
CA GLU A 330 4.46 -12.60 4.73
C GLU A 330 5.58 -13.10 5.67
N LEU A 331 6.19 -14.25 5.35
CA LEU A 331 7.32 -14.76 6.12
C LEU A 331 8.55 -13.85 6.03
N SER A 332 8.88 -13.33 4.84
CA SER A 332 9.94 -12.34 4.63
C SER A 332 9.70 -11.06 5.45
N LYS A 333 8.47 -10.52 5.38
CA LYS A 333 8.05 -9.34 6.15
C LYS A 333 8.17 -9.55 7.66
N LYS A 334 7.75 -10.73 8.15
CA LYS A 334 7.88 -11.11 9.56
C LYS A 334 9.34 -11.27 9.98
N MET A 335 10.22 -11.78 9.11
CA MET A 335 11.65 -11.84 9.40
C MET A 335 12.29 -10.46 9.45
N ASP A 336 11.93 -9.54 8.56
CA ASP A 336 12.41 -8.16 8.60
C ASP A 336 11.94 -7.44 9.88
N GLU A 337 10.71 -7.70 10.33
CA GLU A 337 10.19 -7.21 11.60
C GLU A 337 11.01 -7.75 12.80
N VAL A 338 11.38 -9.04 12.78
CA VAL A 338 12.16 -9.68 13.85
C VAL A 338 13.62 -9.22 13.84
N ILE A 339 14.27 -9.14 12.68
CA ILE A 339 15.63 -8.60 12.53
C ILE A 339 15.67 -7.14 12.99
N GLY A 340 14.68 -6.34 12.60
CA GLY A 340 14.56 -4.94 13.03
C GLY A 340 14.41 -4.81 14.54
N LYS A 341 13.55 -5.61 15.17
CA LYS A 341 13.38 -5.64 16.64
C LYS A 341 14.66 -6.08 17.37
N GLN A 342 15.35 -7.10 16.87
CA GLN A 342 16.63 -7.58 17.43
C GLN A 342 17.73 -6.53 17.30
N THR A 343 17.88 -5.91 16.13
CA THR A 343 18.90 -4.87 15.86
C THR A 343 18.65 -3.60 16.67
N ASN A 344 17.40 -3.17 16.80
CA ASN A 344 17.01 -2.04 17.65
C ASN A 344 17.22 -2.35 19.14
N SER A 345 16.96 -3.58 19.57
CA SER A 345 17.21 -3.99 20.96
C SER A 345 18.70 -4.03 21.28
N LEU A 346 19.54 -4.54 20.37
CA LEU A 346 21.00 -4.57 20.52
C LEU A 346 21.63 -3.17 20.48
N SER A 347 21.16 -2.28 19.62
CA SER A 347 21.64 -0.89 19.57
C SER A 347 21.26 -0.12 20.85
N MET A 348 20.05 -0.33 21.38
CA MET A 348 19.64 0.24 22.67
C MET A 348 20.47 -0.30 23.84
N LEU A 349 20.69 -1.62 23.89
CA LEU A 349 21.48 -2.22 24.97
C LEU A 349 22.96 -1.79 24.87
N SER A 350 23.55 -1.73 23.67
CA SER A 350 24.93 -1.26 23.48
C SER A 350 25.11 0.24 23.75
N ALA A 351 24.09 1.07 23.51
CA ALA A 351 24.08 2.47 23.93
C ALA A 351 24.11 2.59 25.46
N VAL A 352 23.34 1.77 26.19
CA VAL A 352 23.35 1.76 27.66
C VAL A 352 24.69 1.26 28.23
N TYR A 353 25.30 0.26 27.60
CA TYR A 353 26.61 -0.26 28.02
C TYR A 353 27.77 0.72 27.72
N SER A 354 27.75 1.41 26.57
CA SER A 354 28.78 2.40 26.22
C SER A 354 28.68 3.69 27.05
N GLN A 355 27.48 4.10 27.43
CA GLN A 355 27.25 5.26 28.28
C GLN A 355 27.72 5.04 29.74
N THR A 356 27.87 3.78 30.19
CA THR A 356 28.41 3.45 31.52
C THR A 356 29.95 3.34 31.56
N GLN A 357 30.62 3.05 30.44
CA GLN A 357 32.09 3.00 30.40
C GLN A 357 32.76 4.39 30.34
N THR A 358 32.07 5.43 29.89
CA THR A 358 32.63 6.80 29.78
C THR A 358 32.78 7.53 31.12
N MET A 359 32.36 6.93 32.25
CA MET A 359 32.56 7.48 33.60
C MET A 359 33.74 6.86 34.39
N GLN A 360 34.59 6.02 33.77
CA GLN A 360 35.69 5.33 34.49
C GLN A 360 37.12 5.70 34.07
N VAL A 361 37.36 6.91 33.55
CA VAL A 361 38.75 7.38 33.37
C VAL A 361 38.96 8.74 34.03
N GLN A 362 39.29 8.73 35.34
CA GLN A 362 40.02 9.83 35.97
C GLN A 362 41.04 9.31 37.01
N GLN A 363 42.27 9.82 36.89
CA GLN A 363 43.52 9.46 37.58
C GLN A 363 43.51 9.61 39.12
N PRO A 364 44.43 8.94 39.85
CA PRO A 364 44.45 8.92 41.31
C PRO A 364 45.32 10.00 41.99
N GLY A 365 44.82 10.59 43.09
CA GLY A 365 45.62 10.81 44.31
C GLY A 365 45.78 12.24 44.87
N ALA A 366 45.01 12.60 45.91
CA ALA A 366 45.42 13.44 47.05
C ALA A 366 44.58 13.09 48.30
N PRO A 367 45.14 13.02 49.53
CA PRO A 367 44.46 12.40 50.68
C PRO A 367 43.71 13.42 51.56
N GLY A 368 42.41 13.19 51.78
CA GLY A 368 41.59 13.90 52.77
C GLY A 368 40.11 13.52 52.62
N GLN A 369 39.50 12.99 53.68
CA GLN A 369 38.30 12.14 53.67
C GLN A 369 36.94 12.82 53.41
N ALA A 370 36.02 12.09 52.77
CA ALA A 370 34.58 11.95 53.10
C ALA A 370 34.00 10.72 52.33
N PRO A 371 32.92 10.04 52.80
CA PRO A 371 32.64 8.65 52.45
C PRO A 371 32.08 8.51 51.03
N VAL A 372 32.57 7.49 50.32
CA VAL A 372 32.10 7.09 48.98
C VAL A 372 30.71 6.47 49.13
N GLN A 373 29.67 7.14 48.62
CA GLN A 373 28.39 6.49 48.35
C GLN A 373 28.58 5.53 47.18
N GLN A 374 28.60 4.23 47.49
CA GLN A 374 28.50 3.15 46.52
C GLN A 374 27.17 3.26 45.77
N MET A 375 27.25 3.60 44.49
CA MET A 375 26.16 3.37 43.55
C MET A 375 26.04 1.87 43.24
N PRO A 376 24.84 1.36 42.92
CA PRO A 376 24.62 -0.07 42.71
C PRO A 376 25.34 -0.51 41.43
N MET A 377 26.22 -1.51 41.55
CA MET A 377 26.76 -2.25 40.40
C MET A 377 25.60 -2.92 39.67
N LEU A 378 25.49 -2.71 38.36
CA LEU A 378 24.56 -3.47 37.52
C LEU A 378 24.98 -4.96 37.51
N PRO A 379 24.03 -5.90 37.47
CA PRO A 379 24.30 -7.33 37.67
C PRO A 379 24.88 -8.05 36.44
N ILE A 380 25.29 -7.34 35.39
CA ILE A 380 25.77 -7.94 34.14
C ILE A 380 27.28 -7.77 34.06
N THR A 381 28.02 -8.89 34.13
CA THR A 381 29.47 -8.85 33.96
C THR A 381 29.83 -8.69 32.48
N ARG A 382 31.04 -8.20 32.17
CA ARG A 382 31.52 -8.07 30.78
C ARG A 382 31.48 -9.41 30.02
N HIS A 383 31.69 -10.52 30.72
CA HIS A 383 31.60 -11.84 30.15
C HIS A 383 30.17 -12.21 29.74
N ASP A 384 29.18 -11.88 30.57
CA ASP A 384 27.76 -12.08 30.26
C ASP A 384 27.33 -11.24 29.06
N TRP A 385 27.88 -10.03 28.94
CA TRP A 385 27.67 -9.14 27.81
C TRP A 385 28.22 -9.72 26.50
N ASP A 386 29.45 -10.22 26.53
CA ASP A 386 30.10 -10.83 25.36
C ASP A 386 29.34 -12.11 24.92
N GLN A 387 28.84 -12.92 25.87
CA GLN A 387 28.00 -14.08 25.57
C GLN A 387 26.64 -13.70 25.00
N LEU A 388 25.99 -12.65 25.53
CA LEU A 388 24.72 -12.15 25.01
C LEU A 388 24.86 -11.58 23.60
N MET A 389 25.94 -10.85 23.33
CA MET A 389 26.25 -10.33 22.00
C MET A 389 26.54 -11.47 21.02
N ALA A 390 27.32 -12.48 21.41
CA ALA A 390 27.60 -13.64 20.57
C ALA A 390 26.33 -14.45 20.23
N ASN A 391 25.45 -14.66 21.21
CA ASN A 391 24.18 -15.38 21.00
C ASN A 391 23.22 -14.59 20.09
N ASN A 392 23.09 -13.28 20.28
CA ASN A 392 22.24 -12.47 19.41
C ASN A 392 22.82 -12.32 17.99
N GLN A 393 24.15 -12.24 17.85
CA GLN A 393 24.78 -12.22 16.52
C GLN A 393 24.57 -13.55 15.77
N LEU A 394 24.61 -14.68 16.49
CA LEU A 394 24.28 -15.99 15.94
C LEU A 394 22.82 -16.05 15.47
N VAL A 395 21.88 -15.52 16.25
CA VAL A 395 20.45 -15.44 15.88
C VAL A 395 20.26 -14.56 14.63
N ILE A 396 20.88 -13.38 14.57
CA ILE A 396 20.79 -12.49 13.41
C ILE A 396 21.35 -13.16 12.15
N ASN A 397 22.53 -13.77 12.23
CA ASN A 397 23.14 -14.45 11.10
C ASN A 397 22.27 -15.62 10.60
N THR A 398 21.69 -16.38 11.53
CA THR A 398 20.80 -17.51 11.20
C THR A 398 19.50 -17.05 10.53
N ILE A 399 18.90 -15.94 10.99
CA ILE A 399 17.70 -15.36 10.37
C ILE A 399 18.03 -14.77 8.98
N ALA A 400 19.23 -14.18 8.82
CA ALA A 400 19.69 -13.69 7.52
C ALA A 400 19.90 -14.83 6.50
N GLU A 401 20.45 -15.97 6.92
CA GLU A 401 20.53 -17.18 6.08
C GLU A 401 19.14 -17.69 5.69
N LEU A 402 18.22 -17.76 6.65
CA LEU A 402 16.82 -18.16 6.43
C LEU A 402 16.11 -17.25 5.42
N LYS A 403 16.36 -15.93 5.49
CA LYS A 403 15.89 -14.95 4.51
C LYS A 403 16.46 -15.22 3.11
N GLY A 404 17.75 -15.56 3.01
CA GLY A 404 18.38 -15.97 1.75
C GLY A 404 17.68 -17.15 1.08
N PHE A 405 17.37 -18.19 1.85
CA PHE A 405 16.63 -19.36 1.34
C PHE A 405 15.21 -19.01 0.89
N ILE A 406 14.52 -18.12 1.60
CA ILE A 406 13.18 -17.66 1.23
C ILE A 406 13.21 -16.86 -0.08
N ILE A 407 14.24 -16.03 -0.29
CA ILE A 407 14.45 -15.30 -1.54
C ILE A 407 14.73 -16.27 -2.69
N ASP A 408 15.52 -17.33 -2.46
CA ASP A 408 15.77 -18.36 -3.47
C ASP A 408 14.50 -19.14 -3.83
N VAL A 409 13.66 -19.46 -2.83
CA VAL A 409 12.34 -20.07 -3.08
C VAL A 409 11.45 -19.11 -3.85
N SER A 410 11.41 -17.81 -3.50
CA SER A 410 10.67 -16.80 -4.25
C SER A 410 11.12 -16.73 -5.71
N ARG A 411 12.43 -16.66 -5.95
CA ARG A 411 13.01 -16.55 -7.30
C ARG A 411 12.72 -17.79 -8.14
N LYS A 412 12.77 -18.98 -7.54
CA LYS A 412 12.41 -20.23 -8.21
C LYS A 412 10.92 -20.27 -8.52
N THR A 413 10.06 -19.87 -7.59
CA THR A 413 8.60 -19.74 -7.82
C THR A 413 8.28 -18.77 -8.96
N ASP A 414 8.95 -17.60 -9.01
CA ASP A 414 8.80 -16.62 -10.09
C ASP A 414 9.21 -17.20 -11.45
N SER A 415 10.23 -18.06 -11.49
CA SER A 415 10.65 -18.75 -12.72
C SER A 415 9.61 -19.77 -13.22
N VAL A 416 8.87 -20.41 -12.32
CA VAL A 416 7.76 -21.33 -12.67
C VAL A 416 6.58 -20.55 -13.25
N VAL A 417 6.24 -19.41 -12.65
CA VAL A 417 5.21 -18.49 -13.15
C VAL A 417 5.58 -17.98 -14.55
N GLY A 418 6.86 -17.63 -14.76
CA GLY A 418 7.38 -17.22 -16.06
C GLY A 418 7.35 -18.32 -17.14
N ALA A 419 7.65 -19.57 -16.76
CA ALA A 419 7.59 -20.71 -17.68
C ALA A 419 6.15 -21.10 -18.06
N ALA A 420 5.21 -21.01 -17.11
CA ALA A 420 3.79 -21.28 -17.34
C ALA A 420 3.12 -20.22 -18.24
N ALA A 421 3.53 -18.95 -18.13
CA ALA A 421 3.09 -17.87 -19.03
C ALA A 421 3.71 -17.95 -20.44
N GLY A 422 4.74 -18.80 -20.63
CA GLY A 422 5.53 -18.89 -21.86
C GLY A 422 4.95 -19.74 -22.99
N GLY A 423 3.81 -20.39 -22.81
CA GLY A 423 3.16 -21.19 -23.86
C GLY A 423 3.97 -22.41 -24.32
N VAL A 424 4.71 -23.06 -23.41
CA VAL A 424 5.38 -24.33 -23.73
C VAL A 424 4.32 -25.43 -23.75
N ALA A 425 4.04 -25.93 -24.95
CA ALA A 425 3.15 -27.04 -25.19
C ALA A 425 3.60 -28.31 -24.44
N GLY A 426 2.64 -29.00 -23.82
CA GLY A 426 2.65 -30.46 -23.67
C GLY A 426 3.42 -31.04 -22.48
N GLY A 427 2.69 -31.34 -21.40
CA GLY A 427 2.78 -32.62 -20.67
C GLY A 427 4.03 -32.99 -19.87
N ALA A 428 5.17 -32.30 -19.99
CA ALA A 428 6.44 -32.77 -19.41
C ALA A 428 7.11 -31.83 -18.39
N LEU A 429 6.51 -30.69 -18.05
CA LEU A 429 7.10 -29.72 -17.10
C LEU A 429 6.61 -29.85 -15.65
N ASN A 430 5.79 -30.85 -15.32
CA ASN A 430 4.97 -30.80 -14.10
C ASN A 430 5.40 -31.71 -12.94
N GLN A 431 6.39 -32.59 -13.12
CA GLN A 431 6.83 -33.47 -12.02
C GLN A 431 8.13 -33.01 -11.37
N GLN A 432 9.12 -32.64 -12.19
CA GLN A 432 10.47 -32.38 -11.72
C GLN A 432 10.57 -31.05 -10.93
N VAL A 433 9.90 -30.01 -11.41
CA VAL A 433 9.87 -28.69 -10.75
C VAL A 433 9.03 -28.71 -9.46
N VAL A 434 7.91 -29.42 -9.46
CA VAL A 434 7.09 -29.62 -8.25
C VAL A 434 7.87 -30.43 -7.20
N ASN A 435 8.68 -31.40 -7.62
CA ASN A 435 9.57 -32.15 -6.73
C ASN A 435 10.69 -31.25 -6.17
N GLU A 436 11.30 -30.38 -6.96
CA GLU A 436 12.32 -29.42 -6.49
C GLU A 436 11.73 -28.37 -5.54
N LEU A 437 10.50 -27.91 -5.77
CA LEU A 437 9.81 -26.94 -4.91
C LEU A 437 9.39 -27.59 -3.59
N ARG A 438 8.94 -28.85 -3.63
CA ARG A 438 8.70 -29.69 -2.45
C ARG A 438 9.98 -29.93 -1.66
N GLU A 439 11.10 -30.15 -2.33
CA GLU A 439 12.42 -30.32 -1.69
C GLU A 439 12.90 -29.02 -1.05
N GLY A 440 12.71 -27.87 -1.71
CA GLY A 440 12.97 -26.54 -1.15
C GLY A 440 12.15 -26.27 0.13
N ILE A 441 10.85 -26.59 0.10
CA ILE A 441 9.97 -26.47 1.28
C ILE A 441 10.40 -27.42 2.41
N ASN A 442 10.78 -28.65 2.08
CA ASN A 442 11.26 -29.62 3.07
C ASN A 442 12.59 -29.17 3.70
N ASN A 443 13.49 -28.56 2.92
CA ASN A 443 14.74 -27.98 3.42
C ASN A 443 14.49 -26.79 4.36
N VAL A 444 13.55 -25.90 4.01
CA VAL A 444 13.12 -24.81 4.90
C VAL A 444 12.54 -25.38 6.20
N LYS A 445 11.66 -26.39 6.13
CA LYS A 445 11.08 -27.04 7.30
C LYS A 445 12.15 -27.69 8.20
N ASN A 446 13.09 -28.43 7.63
CA ASN A 446 14.15 -29.10 8.38
C ASN A 446 15.13 -28.11 9.01
N ASN A 447 15.42 -27.00 8.34
CA ASN A 447 16.28 -25.94 8.86
C ASN A 447 15.58 -25.14 9.97
N VAL A 448 14.29 -24.82 9.82
CA VAL A 448 13.49 -24.20 10.90
C VAL A 448 13.46 -25.11 12.13
N ALA A 449 13.28 -26.42 11.95
CA ALA A 449 13.37 -27.39 13.03
C ALA A 449 14.77 -27.43 13.66
N GLY A 450 15.83 -27.39 12.85
CA GLY A 450 17.23 -27.33 13.32
C GLY A 450 17.54 -26.04 14.10
N VAL A 451 16.99 -24.91 13.68
CA VAL A 451 17.11 -23.62 14.38
C VAL A 451 16.35 -23.66 15.70
N ALA A 452 15.12 -24.17 15.72
CA ALA A 452 14.35 -24.37 16.95
C ALA A 452 15.07 -25.30 17.93
N GLN A 453 15.76 -26.33 17.44
CA GLN A 453 16.54 -27.25 18.26
C GLN A 453 17.80 -26.60 18.84
N ARG A 454 18.50 -25.76 18.06
CA ARG A 454 19.67 -24.99 18.53
C ARG A 454 19.30 -23.91 19.55
N LEU A 455 18.12 -23.31 19.41
CA LEU A 455 17.57 -22.34 20.36
C LEU A 455 17.08 -22.99 21.67
N SER A 456 16.74 -24.29 21.65
CA SER A 456 16.27 -25.04 22.82
C SER A 456 17.39 -25.78 23.56
N SER A 457 18.55 -25.98 22.94
CA SER A 457 19.74 -26.54 23.59
C SER A 457 20.63 -25.45 24.21
N ALA A 458 20.17 -24.83 25.30
CA ALA A 458 21.03 -24.01 26.18
C ALA A 458 21.54 -24.86 27.36
N PRO A 459 22.79 -24.67 27.85
CA PRO A 459 23.29 -25.40 29.02
C PRO A 459 22.54 -25.01 30.31
N PRO A 460 22.58 -25.86 31.37
CA PRO A 460 21.74 -25.68 32.55
C PRO A 460 22.02 -24.35 33.26
N GLN A 461 20.97 -23.56 33.44
CA GLN A 461 20.97 -22.23 34.04
C GLN A 461 21.28 -22.27 35.56
N PRO A 462 22.08 -21.33 36.11
CA PRO A 462 22.10 -21.08 37.55
C PRO A 462 20.80 -20.34 37.97
N VAL A 463 20.28 -20.71 39.14
CA VAL A 463 19.03 -20.21 39.71
C VAL A 463 19.14 -18.70 39.97
N CYS A 464 18.37 -17.89 39.23
CA CYS A 464 18.23 -16.46 39.53
C CYS A 464 17.38 -16.24 40.79
N PRO A 465 17.74 -15.29 41.67
CA PRO A 465 16.94 -14.98 42.86
C PRO A 465 15.63 -14.31 42.47
N SER A 466 14.55 -14.69 43.15
CA SER A 466 13.20 -14.16 42.92
C SER A 466 13.11 -12.69 43.34
N VAL A 467 13.06 -11.81 42.34
CA VAL A 467 12.59 -10.44 42.53
C VAL A 467 11.08 -10.46 42.73
N SER A 468 10.61 -9.79 43.79
CA SER A 468 9.18 -9.67 44.10
C SER A 468 8.52 -8.71 43.10
N CYS A 469 8.07 -9.27 41.97
CA CYS A 469 7.24 -8.55 41.01
C CYS A 469 5.86 -8.28 41.62
N VAL A 470 5.25 -7.15 41.26
CA VAL A 470 3.85 -6.84 41.57
C VAL A 470 2.99 -8.02 41.12
N SER A 471 2.30 -8.64 42.08
CA SER A 471 1.42 -9.78 41.82
C SER A 471 0.37 -9.42 40.77
N THR A 472 0.06 -10.36 39.87
CA THR A 472 -1.04 -10.24 38.89
C THR A 472 -2.35 -9.82 39.57
N THR A 473 -2.58 -10.26 40.82
CA THR A 473 -3.74 -9.88 41.61
C THR A 473 -3.73 -8.39 41.95
N MET A 474 -2.57 -7.82 42.27
CA MET A 474 -2.41 -6.39 42.57
C MET A 474 -2.54 -5.52 41.31
N LEU A 475 -2.09 -6.02 40.16
CA LEU A 475 -2.34 -5.35 38.88
C LEU A 475 -3.84 -5.31 38.57
N LEU A 476 -4.53 -6.44 38.73
CA LEU A 476 -5.96 -6.55 38.46
C LEU A 476 -6.81 -5.69 39.41
N THR A 477 -6.43 -5.57 40.69
CA THR A 477 -7.15 -4.69 41.63
C THR A 477 -6.96 -3.21 41.28
N ILE A 478 -5.76 -2.80 40.87
CA ILE A 478 -5.51 -1.43 40.40
C ILE A 478 -6.34 -1.13 39.16
N VAL A 479 -6.35 -2.03 38.16
CA VAL A 479 -7.13 -1.85 36.93
C VAL A 479 -8.63 -1.79 37.22
N ALA A 480 -9.15 -2.68 38.08
CA ALA A 480 -10.55 -2.66 38.48
C ALA A 480 -10.91 -1.37 39.24
N SER A 481 -10.03 -0.89 40.12
CA SER A 481 -10.24 0.38 40.83
C SER A 481 -10.29 1.58 39.87
N GLN A 482 -9.42 1.59 38.86
CA GLN A 482 -9.35 2.66 37.86
C GLN A 482 -10.58 2.68 36.95
N LEU A 483 -11.06 1.51 36.52
CA LEU A 483 -12.31 1.37 35.77
C LEU A 483 -13.53 1.80 36.62
N GLY A 484 -13.54 1.46 37.91
CA GLY A 484 -14.59 1.90 38.84
C GLY A 484 -14.66 3.42 39.00
N VAL A 485 -13.52 4.09 39.15
CA VAL A 485 -13.45 5.56 39.25
C VAL A 485 -13.90 6.22 37.94
N MET A 486 -13.47 5.71 36.78
CA MET A 486 -13.92 6.18 35.47
C MET A 486 -15.44 6.06 35.30
N PHE A 487 -16.01 4.93 35.72
CA PHE A 487 -17.45 4.70 35.65
C PHE A 487 -18.23 5.64 36.57
N LEU A 488 -17.80 5.82 37.81
CA LEU A 488 -18.41 6.77 38.76
C LEU A 488 -18.33 8.21 38.26
N TYR A 489 -17.21 8.60 37.64
CA TYR A 489 -17.04 9.91 37.02
C TYR A 489 -18.01 10.10 35.85
N SER A 490 -18.20 9.08 35.01
CA SER A 490 -19.16 9.12 33.90
C SER A 490 -20.60 9.29 34.40
N LEU A 491 -20.99 8.55 35.44
CA LEU A 491 -22.32 8.69 36.05
C LEU A 491 -22.53 10.06 36.71
N TYR A 492 -21.49 10.61 37.35
CA TYR A 492 -21.53 11.96 37.90
C TYR A 492 -21.71 13.01 36.79
N LYS A 493 -20.96 12.86 35.69
CA LYS A 493 -21.05 13.74 34.52
C LYS A 493 -22.44 13.69 33.89
N GLU A 494 -22.99 12.50 33.64
CA GLU A 494 -24.35 12.33 33.10
C GLU A 494 -25.41 12.93 34.01
N ARG A 495 -25.31 12.73 35.34
CA ARG A 495 -26.23 13.36 36.30
C ARG A 495 -26.16 14.89 36.25
N LYS A 496 -24.96 15.46 36.12
CA LYS A 496 -24.78 16.91 36.04
C LYS A 496 -25.33 17.48 34.72
N GLU A 497 -25.13 16.77 33.60
CA GLU A 497 -25.71 17.13 32.30
C GLU A 497 -27.25 17.02 32.30
N ALA A 498 -27.81 16.00 32.96
CA ALA A 498 -29.26 15.85 33.14
C ALA A 498 -29.86 16.95 34.05
N GLN A 499 -29.11 17.43 35.05
CA GLN A 499 -29.53 18.58 35.87
C GLN A 499 -29.43 19.90 35.10
N ALA A 500 -28.42 20.09 34.25
CA ALA A 500 -28.29 21.28 33.41
C ALA A 500 -29.43 21.42 32.39
N LYS A 501 -29.96 20.30 31.88
CA LYS A 501 -31.12 20.26 30.97
C LYS A 501 -32.47 20.59 31.63
N LYS A 502 -32.55 20.75 32.96
CA LYS A 502 -33.78 21.18 33.66
C LYS A 502 -33.89 22.71 33.87
N PHE A 503 -32.86 23.46 33.49
CA PHE A 503 -32.79 24.92 33.64
C PHE A 503 -32.81 25.68 32.29
N PHE A 504 -33.01 24.97 31.18
CA PHE A 504 -33.40 25.47 29.88
C PHE A 504 -34.70 24.78 29.49
#